data_AF-A0A937NG92-F1
#
_entry.id   AF-A0A937NG92-F1
#
_cell.length_a   1.000
_cell.length_b   1.000
_cell.length_c   1.000
_cell.angle_alpha   90.00
_cell.angle_beta   90.00
_cell.angle_gamma   90.00
#
_symmetry.space_group_name_H-M   'P 1'
#
loop_
_entity.id
_entity.type
_entity.pdbx_description
1 polymer ?
#
loop_
_entity_poly.entity_id
_entity_poly.type
_entity_poly.pdbx_seq_one_letter_code
_entity_poly.pdbx_strand_id
1 'polypeptide(L)' 'YSYGQIISRALNNEYKKDKNFGKNIKQFLSSGGSNSPDDIFKDIGIDTTKPDFFKDALLSIEEDIKRLEQLTKSIKI' A
#
# COMPACT_ATOMS: atom_id res chain seq x y z
N TYR A 1 0.18 -14.53 1.75
CA TYR A 1 0.15 -13.49 2.79
C TYR A 1 0.92 -12.23 2.39
N SER A 2 2.19 -12.30 1.97
CA SER A 2 3.01 -11.11 1.64
C SER A 2 2.39 -10.19 0.57
N TYR A 3 1.79 -10.76 -0.46
CA TYR A 3 1.11 -10.00 -1.52
C TYR A 3 0.02 -9.07 -0.95
N GLY A 4 -0.90 -9.62 -0.14
CA GLY A 4 -1.97 -8.84 0.49
C GLY A 4 -1.46 -7.76 1.45
N GLN A 5 -0.33 -8.01 2.12
CA GLN A 5 0.31 -7.00 2.99
C GLN A 5 0.84 -5.82 2.18
N ILE A 6 1.49 -6.08 1.04
CA ILE A 6 2.00 -5.05 0.13
C ILE A 6 0.83 -4.20 -0.41
N ILE A 7 -0.24 -4.85 -0.85
CA ILE A 7 -1.47 -4.18 -1.32
C ILE A 7 -2.07 -3.30 -0.22
N SER A 8 -2.27 -3.85 0.98
CA SER A 8 -2.86 -3.09 2.10
C SER A 8 -2.06 -1.85 2.42
N ARG A 9 -0.73 -1.94 2.29
CA ARG A 9 0.17 -0.81 2.49
C ARG A 9 0.08 0.22 1.37
N ALA A 10 0.03 -0.21 0.11
CA ALA A 10 -0.19 0.68 -1.02
C ALA A 10 -1.50 1.46 -0.90
N LEU A 11 -2.61 0.77 -0.59
CA LEU A 11 -3.92 1.40 -0.35
C LEU A 11 -3.85 2.45 0.77
N ASN A 12 -3.16 2.14 1.88
CA ASN A 12 -2.97 3.08 2.98
C ASN A 12 -2.11 4.28 2.58
N ASN A 13 -1.07 4.08 1.76
CA ASN A 13 -0.21 5.16 1.27
C ASN A 13 -1.01 6.12 0.37
N GLU A 14 -1.81 5.61 -0.55
CA GLU A 14 -2.69 6.43 -1.40
C GLU A 14 -3.73 7.18 -0.56
N TYR A 15 -4.35 6.53 0.43
CA TYR A 15 -5.29 7.20 1.35
C TYR A 15 -4.62 8.26 2.25
N LYS A 16 -3.34 8.11 2.57
CA LYS A 16 -2.58 9.14 3.30
C LYS A 16 -2.29 10.36 2.42
N LYS A 17 -2.02 10.15 1.13
CA LYS A 17 -1.81 11.22 0.14
C LYS A 17 -3.11 11.96 -0.17
N ASP A 18 -4.19 11.23 -0.42
CA ASP A 18 -5.52 11.77 -0.72
C ASP A 18 -6.62 11.00 0.00
N LYS A 19 -7.36 11.69 0.88
CA LYS A 19 -8.48 11.10 1.64
C LYS A 19 -9.64 10.68 0.74
N ASN A 20 -9.78 11.27 -0.45
CA ASN A 20 -10.82 10.87 -1.40
C ASN A 20 -10.60 9.46 -1.96
N PHE A 21 -9.36 8.95 -1.91
CA PHE A 21 -9.04 7.57 -2.28
C PHE A 21 -9.78 6.53 -1.41
N GLY A 22 -10.39 6.93 -0.29
CA GLY A 22 -11.31 6.07 0.45
C GLY A 22 -12.47 5.52 -0.40
N LYS A 23 -12.87 6.22 -1.47
CA LYS A 23 -13.87 5.72 -2.43
C LYS A 23 -13.34 4.52 -3.22
N ASN A 24 -12.10 4.60 -3.69
CA ASN A 24 -11.38 3.53 -4.39
C ASN A 24 -11.23 2.29 -3.50
N ILE A 25 -10.90 2.47 -2.22
CA ILE A 25 -10.81 1.36 -1.26
C ILE A 25 -12.18 0.69 -1.09
N LYS A 26 -13.27 1.46 -0.96
CA LYS A 26 -14.63 0.91 -0.86
C LYS A 26 -15.01 0.13 -2.13
N GLN A 27 -14.65 0.63 -3.30
CA GLN A 27 -14.87 -0.07 -4.57
C GLN A 27 -14.17 -1.43 -4.57
N PHE A 28 -12.87 -1.47 -4.28
CA PHE A 28 -12.10 -2.72 -4.18
C PHE A 28 -12.75 -3.73 -3.22
N LEU A 29 -13.09 -3.30 -2.01
CA LEU A 29 -13.72 -4.18 -1.01
C LEU A 29 -15.09 -4.69 -1.45
N SER A 30 -15.81 -3.92 -2.28
CA SER A 30 -17.14 -4.30 -2.78
C SER A 30 -17.09 -5.23 -3.99
N SER A 31 -15.99 -5.22 -4.76
CA SER A 31 -15.81 -6.09 -5.94
C SER A 31 -15.74 -7.58 -5.56
N GLY A 32 -15.26 -7.92 -4.36
CA GLY A 32 -15.18 -9.31 -3.91
C GLY A 32 -14.45 -10.21 -4.93
N GLY A 33 -15.11 -11.30 -5.36
CA GLY A 33 -14.60 -12.23 -6.37
C GLY A 33 -15.16 -12.01 -7.78
N SER A 34 -15.65 -10.81 -8.10
CA SER A 34 -16.32 -10.54 -9.38
C SER A 34 -15.40 -10.55 -10.60
N ASN A 35 -14.09 -10.35 -10.40
CA ASN A 35 -13.04 -10.28 -11.42
C ASN A 35 -11.71 -10.84 -10.90
N SER A 36 -10.68 -10.89 -11.75
CA SER A 36 -9.32 -11.21 -11.32
C SER A 36 -8.79 -10.13 -10.36
N PRO A 37 -7.91 -10.49 -9.40
CA PRO A 37 -7.33 -9.50 -8.49
C PRO A 37 -6.62 -8.35 -9.21
N ASP A 38 -5.84 -8.66 -10.24
CA ASP A 38 -5.10 -7.69 -11.06
C ASP A 38 -6.04 -6.68 -11.75
N ASP A 39 -7.16 -7.12 -12.32
CA ASP A 39 -8.14 -6.22 -12.93
C ASP A 39 -8.83 -5.33 -11.88
N ILE A 40 -9.21 -5.89 -10.74
CA ILE A 40 -9.84 -5.12 -9.65
C ILE A 40 -8.91 -4.03 -9.13
N PHE A 41 -7.61 -4.31 -8.97
CA PHE A 41 -6.65 -3.29 -8.53
C PHE A 41 -6.43 -2.23 -9.60
N LYS A 42 -6.40 -2.62 -10.87
CA LYS A 42 -6.23 -1.69 -11.98
C LYS A 42 -7.39 -0.70 -12.09
N ASP A 43 -8.63 -1.15 -11.84
CA ASP A 43 -9.84 -0.31 -11.80
C ASP A 43 -9.76 0.82 -10.76
N ILE A 44 -8.98 0.62 -9.69
CA ILE A 44 -8.78 1.62 -8.65
C ILE A 44 -7.47 2.40 -8.79
N GLY A 45 -6.77 2.23 -9.91
CA GLY A 45 -5.53 2.94 -10.24
C GLY A 45 -4.24 2.29 -9.74
N ILE A 46 -4.28 1.01 -9.34
CA ILE A 46 -3.11 0.26 -8.85
C ILE A 46 -2.77 -0.86 -9.84
N ASP A 47 -1.63 -0.75 -10.52
CA ASP A 47 -1.16 -1.80 -11.42
C ASP A 47 -0.18 -2.75 -10.71
N THR A 48 -0.71 -3.88 -10.24
CA THR A 48 0.06 -4.90 -9.51
C THR A 48 0.90 -5.79 -10.42
N THR A 49 0.82 -5.61 -11.75
CA THR A 49 1.62 -6.37 -12.72
C THR A 49 3.00 -5.74 -12.93
N LYS A 50 3.20 -4.51 -12.46
CA LYS A 50 4.45 -3.76 -12.62
C LYS A 50 5.43 -4.04 -11.48
N PRO A 51 6.71 -4.33 -11.77
CA PRO A 51 7.74 -4.48 -10.73
C PRO A 51 7.88 -3.24 -9.84
N ASP A 52 7.69 -2.05 -10.41
CA ASP A 52 7.82 -0.78 -9.69
C ASP A 52 6.84 -0.67 -8.51
N PHE A 53 5.65 -1.24 -8.65
CA PHE A 53 4.68 -1.31 -7.54
C PHE A 53 5.27 -2.00 -6.30
N PHE A 54 5.93 -3.14 -6.50
CA PHE A 54 6.54 -3.89 -5.40
C PHE A 54 7.78 -3.17 -4.86
N LYS A 55 8.57 -2.56 -5.75
CA LYS A 55 9.74 -1.78 -5.37
C LYS A 55 9.36 -0.61 -4.46
N ASP A 56 8.33 0.16 -4.83
CA ASP A 56 7.85 1.30 -4.04
C ASP A 56 7.33 0.87 -2.66
N ALA A 57 6.66 -0.29 -2.60
CA ALA A 57 6.23 -0.86 -1.32
C ALA A 57 7.43 -1.27 -0.44
N LEU A 58 8.49 -1.83 -1.01
CA LEU A 58 9.70 -2.18 -0.26
C LEU A 58 10.47 -0.94 0.20
N LEU A 59 10.62 0.07 -0.65
CA LEU A 59 11.24 1.36 -0.29
C LEU A 59 10.49 2.05 0.85
N SER A 60 9.16 2.01 0.81
CA SER A 60 8.35 2.48 1.93
C SER A 60 8.72 1.75 3.24
N ILE A 61 8.99 0.43 3.22
CA ILE A 61 9.34 -0.33 4.45
C ILE A 61 10.69 0.15 4.97
N GLU A 62 11.63 0.39 4.06
CA GLU A 62 12.94 0.96 4.39
C GLU A 62 12.81 2.31 5.10
N GLU A 63 11.86 3.16 4.69
CA GLU A 63 11.56 4.43 5.37
C GLU A 63 11.04 4.22 6.80
N ASP A 64 10.17 3.24 7.03
CA ASP A 64 9.69 2.90 8.38
C ASP A 64 10.84 2.44 9.28
N ILE A 65 11.78 1.65 8.75
CA ILE A 65 12.99 1.20 9.47
C ILE A 65 13.87 2.40 9.81
N LYS A 66 14.18 3.27 8.84
CA LYS A 66 14.97 4.49 9.06
C LYS A 66 14.33 5.38 10.12
N ARG A 67 13.01 5.54 10.09
CA ARG A 67 12.26 6.29 11.10
C ARG A 67 12.40 5.65 12.49
N LEU A 68 12.28 4.33 12.58
CA LEU A 68 12.45 3.62 13.84
C LEU A 68 13.85 3.82 14.42
N GLU A 69 14.90 3.71 13.60
CA GLU A 69 16.29 3.94 14.03
C GLU A 69 16.53 5.36 14.54
N GLN A 70 15.91 6.37 13.92
CA GLN A 70 16.00 7.75 14.38
C GLN A 70 15.31 7.93 15.74
N LEU A 71 14.12 7.35 15.90
CA LEU A 71 13.37 7.42 17.15
C LEU A 71 14.14 6.75 18.29
N THR A 72 14.72 5.58 18.07
CA THR A 72 15.48 4.86 19.11
C THR A 72 16.75 5.59 19.51
N LYS A 73 17.43 6.29 18.59
CA LYS A 73 18.58 7.16 18.92
C LYS A 73 18.19 8.41 19.71
N SER A 74 16.97 8.92 19.49
CA SER A 74 16.47 10.12 20.19
C SER A 74 15.98 9.83 21.61
N ILE A 75 15.65 8.58 21.90
CA ILE A 75 15.29 8.11 23.23
C ILE A 75 16.59 7.88 24.02
N LYS A 76 17.02 8.86 24.81
CA LYS A 76 17.98 8.62 25.90
C LYS A 76 17.26 7.82 26.97
N ILE A 77 17.58 6.53 27.08
CA ILE A 77 17.26 5.71 28.25
C ILE A 77 18.24 6.06 29.37
#